data_AF-A0A9D6B4Q3-F1
#
_entry.id   AF-A0A9D6B4Q3-F1
#
_cell.length_a   1.000
_cell.length_b   1.000
_cell.length_c   1.000
_cell.angle_alpha   90.00
_cell.angle_beta   90.00
_cell.angle_gamma   90.00
#
_symmetry.space_group_name_H-M   'P 1'
#
loop_
_entity.id
_entity.type
_entity.pdbx_description
1 polymer ?
#
loop_
_entity_poly.entity_id
_entity_poly.type
_entity_poly.pdbx_seq_one_letter_code
_entity_poly.pdbx_strand_id
1 'polypeptide(L)'
;MGLFSLLFWYVALIISPLTYIFGKQKLRHLVYARRAIGVSAAYFAILHLCIALWGQLGGPSELVRLPELIQTSLLLGAVATVVLLVMAATSFDAVVRHMTYPRWKLLHRLTYIAFILVVLHIWMIGTHVTYSLAQIIALSALLLLAGLESYRFLMNLDKKWHFIEGKGGAVLLVAVLLAMWFAAIVSIPRSIDNYHSKHHGGAHGE
;
A
#
# COMPACT_ATOMS: atom_id res chain seq x y z
N MET A 1 0.40 -14.84 3.43
CA MET A 1 1.62 -14.05 3.76
C MET A 1 1.53 -12.63 3.23
N GLY A 2 1.34 -12.41 1.91
CA GLY A 2 1.20 -11.06 1.34
C GLY A 2 0.10 -10.19 1.97
N LEU A 3 -1.09 -10.74 2.21
CA LEU A 3 -2.19 -10.01 2.87
C LEU A 3 -1.82 -9.52 4.28
N PHE A 4 -1.11 -10.35 5.07
CA PHE A 4 -0.67 -9.96 6.41
C PHE A 4 0.36 -8.82 6.34
N SER A 5 1.32 -8.89 5.41
CA SER A 5 2.24 -7.79 5.15
C SER A 5 1.50 -6.49 4.85
N LEU A 6 0.50 -6.54 3.95
CA LEU A 6 -0.31 -5.38 3.59
C LEU A 6 -1.08 -4.83 4.80
N LEU A 7 -1.69 -5.71 5.60
CA LEU A 7 -2.46 -5.33 6.79
C LEU A 7 -1.58 -4.65 7.84
N PHE A 8 -0.44 -5.26 8.21
CA PHE A 8 0.48 -4.64 9.17
C PHE A 8 0.99 -3.30 8.65
N TRP A 9 1.35 -3.22 7.37
CA TRP A 9 1.83 -1.97 6.79
C TRP A 9 0.77 -0.87 6.80
N TYR A 10 -0.47 -1.24 6.45
CA TYR A 10 -1.61 -0.32 6.44
C TYR A 10 -1.91 0.22 7.86
N VAL A 11 -1.89 -0.66 8.88
CA VAL A 11 -2.02 -0.24 10.28
C VAL A 11 -0.90 0.74 10.66
N ALA A 12 0.34 0.46 10.28
CA ALA A 12 1.47 1.36 10.55
C ALA A 12 1.30 2.74 9.89
N LEU A 13 0.61 2.81 8.75
CA LEU A 13 0.34 4.05 8.02
C LEU A 13 -0.79 4.87 8.65
N ILE A 14 -1.91 4.26 9.01
CA ILE A 14 -3.07 4.95 9.62
C ILE A 14 -2.72 5.60 10.96
N ILE A 15 -1.79 5.05 11.72
CA ILE A 15 -1.42 5.60 13.03
C ILE A 15 -1.07 7.09 12.92
N SER A 16 -0.38 7.53 11.86
CA SER A 16 -0.01 8.93 11.64
C SER A 16 -1.22 9.88 11.59
N PRO A 17 -2.15 9.75 10.62
CA PRO A 17 -3.33 10.63 10.58
C PRO A 17 -4.26 10.44 11.78
N LEU A 18 -4.35 9.23 12.36
CA LEU A 18 -5.19 8.98 13.53
C LEU A 18 -4.73 9.81 14.75
N THR A 19 -3.41 10.00 14.92
CA THR A 19 -2.88 10.89 15.96
C THR A 19 -3.23 12.36 15.76
N TYR A 20 -3.58 12.78 14.54
CA TYR A 20 -4.02 14.13 14.25
C TYR A 20 -5.47 14.37 14.72
N ILE A 21 -6.34 13.37 14.56
CA ILE A 21 -7.76 13.43 14.94
C ILE A 21 -7.93 13.28 16.45
N PHE A 22 -7.35 12.24 17.05
CA PHE A 22 -7.57 11.88 18.45
C PHE A 22 -6.52 12.47 19.41
N GLY A 23 -5.44 13.03 18.87
CA GLY A 23 -4.32 13.55 19.63
C GLY A 23 -3.28 12.48 20.00
N LYS A 24 -2.00 12.86 19.95
CA LYS A 24 -0.85 11.98 20.21
C LYS A 24 -0.86 11.33 21.61
N GLN A 25 -1.35 12.04 22.62
CA GLN A 25 -1.38 11.57 24.02
C GLN A 25 -2.28 10.33 24.18
N LYS A 26 -3.48 10.34 23.57
CA LYS A 26 -4.43 9.22 23.65
C LYS A 26 -3.94 7.97 22.93
N LEU A 27 -3.21 8.15 21.83
CA LEU A 27 -2.71 7.05 20.99
C LEU A 27 -1.23 6.72 21.23
N ARG A 28 -0.69 7.11 22.39
CA ARG A 28 0.74 6.99 22.70
C ARG A 28 1.26 5.56 22.53
N HIS A 29 0.52 4.57 23.04
CA HIS A 29 0.87 3.14 22.91
C HIS A 29 0.98 2.71 21.44
N LEU A 30 0.04 3.18 20.59
CA LEU A 30 0.01 2.86 19.17
C LEU A 30 1.17 3.51 18.42
N VAL A 31 1.54 4.74 18.79
CA VAL A 31 2.72 5.43 18.22
C VAL A 31 4.01 4.68 18.52
N TYR A 32 4.17 4.14 19.73
CA TYR A 32 5.33 3.29 20.07
C TYR A 32 5.32 1.97 19.30
N ALA A 33 4.16 1.32 19.19
CA ALA A 33 4.02 0.06 18.47
C ALA A 33 4.21 0.21 16.96
N ARG A 34 4.01 1.41 16.39
CA ARG A 34 4.08 1.68 14.94
C ARG A 34 5.34 1.11 14.27
N ARG A 35 6.49 1.23 14.93
CA ARG A 35 7.77 0.75 14.38
C ARG A 35 7.83 -0.77 14.35
N ALA A 36 7.43 -1.43 15.43
CA ALA A 36 7.35 -2.89 15.48
C ALA A 36 6.38 -3.42 14.41
N ILE A 37 5.21 -2.78 14.26
CA ILE A 37 4.21 -3.12 13.23
C ILE A 37 4.81 -2.99 11.81
N GLY A 38 5.57 -1.92 11.54
CA GLY A 38 6.24 -1.74 10.25
C GLY A 38 7.33 -2.78 9.98
N VAL A 39 8.09 -3.18 11.00
CA VAL A 39 9.09 -4.26 10.88
C VAL A 39 8.41 -5.62 10.65
N SER A 40 7.30 -5.89 11.32
CA SER A 40 6.49 -7.09 11.07
C SER A 40 5.98 -7.14 9.63
N ALA A 41 5.56 -6.01 9.07
CA ALA A 41 5.20 -5.93 7.66
C ALA A 41 6.37 -6.33 6.75
N ALA A 42 7.59 -5.83 7.03
CA ALA A 42 8.79 -6.20 6.27
C ALA A 42 9.09 -7.69 6.35
N TYR A 43 8.98 -8.27 7.55
CA TYR A 43 9.17 -9.70 7.75
C TYR A 43 8.22 -10.54 6.90
N PHE A 44 6.91 -10.23 6.92
CA PHE A 44 5.93 -10.94 6.10
C PHE A 44 6.10 -10.68 4.59
N ALA A 45 6.61 -9.49 4.19
CA ALA A 45 6.93 -9.20 2.80
C ALA A 45 8.09 -10.07 2.28
N ILE A 46 9.16 -10.23 3.06
CA ILE A 46 10.28 -11.13 2.70
C ILE A 46 9.77 -12.56 2.57
N LEU A 47 9.03 -13.05 3.56
CA LEU A 47 8.48 -14.40 3.52
C LEU A 47 7.59 -14.60 2.29
N HIS A 48 6.77 -13.61 1.96
CA HIS A 48 5.95 -13.65 0.76
C HIS A 48 6.79 -13.73 -0.51
N LEU A 49 7.84 -12.90 -0.63
CA LEU A 49 8.76 -12.91 -1.77
C LEU A 49 9.50 -14.25 -1.89
N CYS A 50 10.01 -14.78 -0.78
CA CYS A 50 10.73 -16.06 -0.78
C CYS A 50 9.82 -17.23 -1.19
N ILE A 51 8.61 -17.30 -0.62
CA ILE A 51 7.66 -18.35 -0.97
C ILE A 51 7.18 -18.20 -2.41
N ALA A 52 6.94 -16.97 -2.89
CA ALA A 52 6.54 -16.72 -4.27
C ALA A 52 7.63 -17.14 -5.26
N LEU A 53 8.89 -16.73 -5.03
CA LEU A 53 9.99 -17.02 -5.95
C LEU A 53 10.43 -18.49 -5.94
N TRP A 54 10.64 -19.08 -4.76
CA TRP A 54 11.17 -20.44 -4.67
C TRP A 54 10.07 -21.51 -4.52
N GLY A 55 8.98 -21.20 -3.83
CA GLY A 55 7.91 -22.16 -3.57
C GLY A 55 6.89 -22.26 -4.70
N GLN A 56 6.44 -21.13 -5.24
CA GLN A 56 5.38 -21.10 -6.28
C GLN A 56 5.95 -21.08 -7.69
N LEU A 57 6.99 -20.27 -7.90
CA LEU A 57 7.56 -20.07 -9.22
C LEU A 57 8.67 -21.09 -9.55
N GLY A 58 9.34 -21.65 -8.54
CA GLY A 58 10.41 -22.64 -8.72
C GLY A 58 11.80 -22.05 -9.00
N GLY A 59 11.93 -20.72 -8.95
CA GLY A 59 13.20 -20.00 -9.08
C GLY A 59 13.14 -18.80 -10.03
N PRO A 60 14.20 -17.97 -10.07
CA PRO A 60 14.23 -16.78 -10.91
C PRO A 60 14.33 -17.07 -12.41
N SER A 61 14.87 -18.24 -12.81
CA SER A 61 14.94 -18.68 -14.22
C SER A 61 13.56 -18.83 -14.86
N GLU A 62 12.56 -19.10 -14.03
CA GLU A 62 11.18 -19.39 -14.43
C GLU A 62 10.40 -18.13 -14.79
N LEU A 63 10.87 -16.94 -14.38
CA LEU A 63 10.19 -15.67 -14.69
C LEU A 63 10.03 -15.46 -16.19
N VAL A 64 11.02 -15.85 -16.99
CA VAL A 64 11.03 -15.61 -18.45
C VAL A 64 9.90 -16.38 -19.15
N ARG A 65 9.38 -17.44 -18.53
CA ARG A 65 8.28 -18.26 -19.08
C ARG A 65 6.90 -17.65 -18.83
N LEU A 66 6.79 -16.65 -17.95
CA LEU A 66 5.52 -16.02 -17.61
C LEU A 66 5.13 -14.95 -18.64
N PRO A 67 3.83 -14.63 -18.77
CA PRO A 67 3.38 -13.46 -19.51
C PRO A 67 4.02 -12.16 -19.01
N GLU A 68 4.33 -11.23 -19.91
CA GLU A 68 4.98 -9.95 -19.60
C GLU A 68 4.25 -9.14 -18.52
N LEU A 69 2.91 -9.17 -18.52
CA LEU A 69 2.09 -8.52 -17.51
C LEU A 69 2.35 -9.07 -16.09
N ILE A 70 2.51 -10.40 -15.98
CA ILE A 70 2.78 -11.07 -14.71
C ILE A 70 4.23 -10.80 -14.28
N GLN A 71 5.19 -10.83 -15.21
CA GLN A 71 6.58 -10.45 -14.91
C GLN A 71 6.68 -9.03 -14.36
N THR A 72 6.00 -8.08 -15.01
CA THR A 72 5.92 -6.68 -14.57
C THR A 72 5.32 -6.59 -13.18
N SER A 73 4.22 -7.31 -12.93
CA SER A 73 3.61 -7.37 -11.60
C SER A 73 4.60 -7.85 -10.55
N LEU A 74 5.29 -8.97 -10.78
CA LEU A 74 6.27 -9.53 -9.85
C LEU A 74 7.41 -8.53 -9.57
N LEU A 75 7.86 -7.80 -10.59
CA LEU A 75 8.86 -6.75 -10.43
C LEU A 75 8.36 -5.61 -9.53
N LEU A 76 7.12 -5.13 -9.71
CA LEU A 76 6.53 -4.11 -8.85
C LEU A 76 6.48 -4.56 -7.38
N GLY A 77 6.08 -5.82 -7.14
CA GLY A 77 6.07 -6.42 -5.81
C GLY A 77 7.47 -6.55 -5.19
N ALA A 78 8.47 -6.93 -5.99
CA ALA A 78 9.86 -7.02 -5.55
C ALA A 78 10.44 -5.65 -5.19
N VAL A 79 10.24 -4.63 -6.04
CA VAL A 79 10.66 -3.25 -5.79
C VAL A 79 10.00 -2.71 -4.52
N ALA A 80 8.70 -2.93 -4.34
CA ALA A 80 8.01 -2.51 -3.13
C ALA A 80 8.56 -3.20 -1.87
N THR A 81 8.89 -4.49 -1.96
CA THR A 81 9.53 -5.25 -0.87
C THR A 81 10.89 -4.66 -0.52
N VAL A 82 11.73 -4.33 -1.51
CA VAL A 82 13.03 -3.68 -1.29
C VAL A 82 12.87 -2.34 -0.59
N VAL A 83 11.91 -1.50 -1.02
CA VAL A 83 11.63 -0.23 -0.35
C VAL A 83 11.21 -0.47 1.11
N LEU A 84 10.37 -1.48 1.37
CA LEU A 84 9.97 -1.85 2.73
C LEU A 84 11.16 -2.27 3.59
N LEU A 85 12.12 -3.01 3.02
CA LEU A 85 13.34 -3.41 3.70
C LEU A 85 14.25 -2.23 4.03
N VAL A 86 14.43 -1.31 3.10
CA VAL A 86 15.19 -0.07 3.35
C VAL A 86 14.56 0.71 4.50
N MET A 87 13.23 0.79 4.55
CA MET A 87 12.53 1.48 5.64
C MET A 87 12.65 0.73 6.98
N ALA A 88 12.57 -0.60 6.98
CA ALA A 88 12.80 -1.41 8.17
C ALA A 88 14.23 -1.27 8.69
N ALA A 89 15.23 -1.32 7.80
CA ALA A 89 16.64 -1.14 8.14
C ALA A 89 16.97 0.29 8.60
N THR A 90 16.28 1.30 8.07
CA THR A 90 16.45 2.69 8.53
C THR A 90 15.53 3.06 9.69
N SER A 91 14.84 2.08 10.27
CA SER A 91 14.04 2.29 11.47
C SER A 91 14.90 2.32 12.73
N PHE A 92 16.12 1.74 12.75
CA PHE A 92 16.98 1.66 13.94
C PHE A 92 17.32 3.03 14.54
N ASP A 93 17.29 3.16 15.88
CA ASP A 93 17.56 4.43 16.58
C ASP A 93 18.97 4.95 16.31
N ALA A 94 19.94 4.04 16.13
CA ALA A 94 21.28 4.39 15.71
C ALA A 94 21.28 5.07 14.33
N VAL A 95 20.57 4.50 13.36
CA VAL A 95 20.47 5.04 12.00
C VAL A 95 19.72 6.37 11.99
N VAL A 96 18.64 6.51 12.77
CA VAL A 96 17.90 7.77 12.92
C VAL A 96 18.76 8.87 13.55
N ARG A 97 19.66 8.53 14.48
CA ARG A 97 20.59 9.51 15.08
C ARG A 97 21.70 9.92 14.11
N HIS A 98 22.19 8.99 13.29
CA HIS A 98 23.21 9.28 12.27
C HIS A 98 22.65 10.02 11.05
N MET A 99 21.39 9.74 10.70
CA MET A 99 20.71 10.35 9.57
C MET A 99 19.96 11.60 10.02
N THR A 100 20.30 12.78 9.49
CA THR A 100 19.57 14.02 9.82
C THR A 100 18.06 13.82 9.61
N TYR A 101 17.24 14.19 10.60
CA TYR A 101 15.78 14.00 10.60
C TYR A 101 15.05 14.36 9.28
N PRO A 102 15.42 15.45 8.55
CA PRO A 102 14.80 15.77 7.26
C PRO A 102 15.01 14.69 6.19
N ARG A 103 16.22 14.12 6.12
CA ARG A 103 16.56 13.05 5.16
C ARG A 103 15.83 11.76 5.51
N TRP A 104 15.80 11.40 6.80
CA TRP A 104 15.06 10.23 7.28
C TRP A 104 13.58 10.32 6.94
N LYS A 105 12.98 11.50 7.13
CA LYS A 105 11.58 11.77 6.79
C LYS A 105 11.33 11.69 5.29
N LEU A 106 12.25 12.14 4.44
CA LEU A 106 12.12 12.02 2.98
C LEU A 106 12.16 10.55 2.55
N LEU A 107 13.10 9.76 3.08
CA LEU A 107 13.21 8.34 2.80
C LEU A 107 11.92 7.59 3.17
N HIS A 108 11.35 7.88 4.35
CA HIS A 108 10.12 7.25 4.79
C HIS A 108 8.87 7.68 3.99
N ARG A 109 8.93 8.76 3.19
CA ARG A 109 7.84 9.07 2.24
C ARG A 109 7.79 8.10 1.07
N LEU A 110 8.88 7.38 0.77
CA LEU A 110 8.86 6.34 -0.26
C LEU A 110 7.88 5.21 0.09
N THR A 111 7.48 5.07 1.37
CA THR A 111 6.36 4.20 1.77
C THR A 111 5.12 4.41 0.90
N TYR A 112 4.73 5.66 0.64
CA TYR A 112 3.49 5.93 -0.10
C TYR A 112 3.60 5.45 -1.55
N ILE A 113 4.76 5.63 -2.18
CA ILE A 113 5.04 5.13 -3.53
C ILE A 113 5.01 3.61 -3.54
N ALA A 114 5.70 2.98 -2.58
CA ALA A 114 5.72 1.53 -2.48
C ALA A 114 4.31 0.95 -2.24
N PHE A 115 3.45 1.63 -1.50
CA PHE A 115 2.07 1.18 -1.26
C PHE A 115 1.26 1.16 -2.55
N ILE A 116 1.43 2.17 -3.42
CA ILE A 116 0.85 2.21 -4.76
C ILE A 116 1.39 1.06 -5.61
N LEU A 117 2.70 0.78 -5.58
CA LEU A 117 3.30 -0.33 -6.31
C LEU A 117 2.70 -1.69 -5.89
N VAL A 118 2.43 -1.90 -4.60
CA VAL A 118 1.78 -3.13 -4.12
C VAL A 118 0.34 -3.24 -4.61
N VAL A 119 -0.42 -2.14 -4.64
CA VAL A 119 -1.79 -2.14 -5.19
C VAL A 119 -1.75 -2.52 -6.67
N LEU A 120 -0.81 -1.97 -7.45
CA LEU A 120 -0.62 -2.32 -8.86
C LEU A 120 -0.21 -3.79 -9.04
N HIS A 121 0.72 -4.30 -8.22
CA HIS A 121 1.11 -5.71 -8.21
C HIS A 121 -0.10 -6.64 -8.02
N ILE A 122 -0.93 -6.37 -7.02
CA ILE A 122 -2.13 -7.16 -6.71
C ILE A 122 -3.19 -7.04 -7.82
N TRP A 123 -3.29 -5.87 -8.44
CA TRP A 123 -4.21 -5.65 -9.57
C TRP A 123 -3.81 -6.46 -10.80
N MET A 124 -2.51 -6.48 -11.14
CA MET A 124 -1.98 -7.11 -12.36
C MET A 124 -1.90 -8.65 -12.29
N ILE A 125 -1.88 -9.26 -11.10
CA ILE A 125 -1.86 -10.74 -10.95
C ILE A 125 -3.17 -11.41 -11.41
N GLY A 126 -4.29 -10.68 -11.48
CA GLY A 126 -5.57 -11.19 -11.96
C GLY A 126 -6.42 -11.88 -10.89
N THR A 127 -7.66 -12.24 -11.26
CA THR A 127 -8.74 -12.61 -10.32
C THR A 127 -8.89 -14.13 -10.15
N HIS A 128 -8.16 -14.73 -9.21
CA HIS A 128 -8.71 -15.88 -8.48
C HIS A 128 -9.52 -15.38 -7.27
N VAL A 129 -10.47 -16.17 -6.75
CA VAL A 129 -11.40 -15.76 -5.68
C VAL A 129 -10.67 -15.16 -4.46
N THR A 130 -9.48 -15.68 -4.13
CA THR A 130 -8.60 -15.16 -3.08
C THR A 130 -7.94 -13.81 -3.40
N TYR A 131 -7.60 -13.54 -4.67
CA TYR A 131 -7.05 -12.26 -5.11
C TYR A 131 -8.10 -11.15 -5.16
N SER A 132 -9.37 -11.47 -5.42
CA SER A 132 -10.47 -10.50 -5.38
C SER A 132 -10.61 -9.84 -4.00
N LEU A 133 -10.54 -10.62 -2.92
CA LEU A 133 -10.56 -10.08 -1.56
C LEU A 133 -9.32 -9.20 -1.27
N ALA A 134 -8.13 -9.65 -1.69
CA ALA A 134 -6.91 -8.88 -1.52
C ALA A 134 -6.94 -7.55 -2.28
N GLN A 135 -7.51 -7.52 -3.49
CA GLN A 135 -7.73 -6.30 -4.27
C GLN A 135 -8.68 -5.34 -3.55
N ILE A 136 -9.82 -5.83 -3.05
CA ILE A 136 -10.78 -5.00 -2.31
C ILE A 136 -10.14 -4.44 -1.04
N ILE A 137 -9.41 -5.25 -0.27
CA ILE A 137 -8.72 -4.80 0.94
C ILE A 137 -7.63 -3.78 0.59
N ALA A 138 -6.81 -4.02 -0.43
CA ALA A 138 -5.75 -3.11 -0.84
C ALA A 138 -6.31 -1.76 -1.34
N LEU A 139 -7.36 -1.77 -2.14
CA LEU A 139 -8.00 -0.56 -2.66
C LEU A 139 -8.74 0.22 -1.58
N SER A 140 -9.50 -0.47 -0.71
CA SER A 140 -10.15 0.19 0.43
C SER A 140 -9.12 0.80 1.38
N ALA A 141 -8.02 0.11 1.64
CA ALA A 141 -6.90 0.63 2.41
C ALA A 141 -6.26 1.87 1.76
N LEU A 142 -6.02 1.84 0.45
CA LEU A 142 -5.48 2.99 -0.29
C LEU A 142 -6.42 4.20 -0.22
N LEU A 143 -7.72 3.99 -0.44
CA LEU A 143 -8.73 5.04 -0.39
C LEU A 143 -8.80 5.70 0.99
N LEU A 144 -8.92 4.89 2.05
CA LEU A 144 -8.97 5.39 3.41
C LEU A 144 -7.70 6.16 3.79
N LEU A 145 -6.52 5.67 3.39
CA LEU A 145 -5.27 6.38 3.61
C LEU A 145 -5.24 7.72 2.88
N ALA A 146 -5.69 7.76 1.62
CA ALA A 146 -5.75 8.98 0.82
C ALA A 146 -6.68 10.03 1.46
N GLY A 147 -7.86 9.62 1.95
CA GLY A 147 -8.78 10.51 2.66
C GLY A 147 -8.19 11.05 3.96
N LEU A 148 -7.57 10.19 4.76
CA LEU A 148 -6.94 10.57 6.02
C LEU A 148 -5.75 11.53 5.85
N GLU A 149 -4.91 11.32 4.83
CA GLU A 149 -3.82 12.25 4.52
C GLU A 149 -4.33 13.56 3.90
N SER A 150 -5.39 13.51 3.08
CA SER A 150 -6.06 14.70 2.56
C SER A 150 -6.59 15.57 3.70
N TYR A 151 -7.22 14.96 4.70
CA TYR A 151 -7.69 15.65 5.91
C TYR A 151 -6.53 16.34 6.65
N ARG A 152 -5.45 15.59 6.91
CA ARG A 152 -4.27 16.12 7.58
C ARG A 152 -3.62 17.27 6.79
N PHE A 153 -3.56 17.16 5.47
CA PHE A 153 -3.00 18.20 4.60
C PHE A 153 -3.85 19.47 4.63
N LEU A 154 -5.18 19.33 4.47
CA LEU A 154 -6.12 20.44 4.52
C LEU A 154 -6.09 21.17 5.86
N MET A 155 -5.99 20.44 6.97
CA MET A 155 -5.90 21.08 8.30
C MET A 155 -4.56 21.75 8.56
N ASN A 156 -3.47 21.29 7.94
CA ASN A 156 -2.20 22.01 7.98
C ASN A 156 -2.27 23.30 7.15
N LEU A 157 -2.99 23.29 6.02
CA LEU A 157 -3.26 24.49 5.23
C LEU A 157 -4.15 25.48 5.98
N ASP A 158 -5.22 24.98 6.64
CA ASP A 158 -6.11 25.81 7.44
C ASP A 158 -5.37 26.49 8.61
N LYS A 159 -4.48 25.78 9.30
CA LYS A 159 -3.59 26.40 10.30
C LYS A 159 -2.71 27.53 9.75
N LYS A 160 -2.39 27.50 8.46
CA LYS A 160 -1.47 28.46 7.82
C LYS A 160 -2.20 29.63 7.18
N TRP A 161 -3.42 29.40 6.68
CA TRP A 161 -4.16 30.36 5.85
C TRP A 161 -5.55 30.70 6.37
N HIS A 162 -6.02 30.06 7.46
CA HIS A 162 -7.35 30.23 8.06
C HIS A 162 -8.49 30.21 7.03
N PHE A 163 -8.36 29.35 6.02
CA PHE A 163 -9.22 29.36 4.84
C PHE A 163 -10.52 28.55 5.05
N ILE A 164 -10.59 27.68 6.07
CA ILE A 164 -11.74 26.80 6.29
C ILE A 164 -12.51 27.29 7.52
N GLU A 165 -13.74 27.75 7.31
CA GLU A 165 -14.71 28.01 8.40
C GLU A 165 -15.15 26.68 9.04
N GLY A 166 -14.34 26.19 9.98
CA GLY A 166 -14.68 25.09 10.87
C GLY A 166 -14.45 23.67 10.35
N LYS A 167 -14.65 22.69 11.24
CA LYS A 167 -14.35 21.26 10.99
C LYS A 167 -15.23 20.65 9.88
N GLY A 168 -16.40 21.23 9.61
CA GLY A 168 -17.36 20.73 8.61
C GLY A 168 -16.87 20.84 7.17
N GLY A 169 -16.29 21.98 6.78
CA GLY A 169 -15.77 22.19 5.43
C GLY A 169 -14.60 21.26 5.08
N ALA A 170 -13.71 21.00 6.06
CA ALA A 170 -12.62 20.05 5.88
C ALA A 170 -13.12 18.61 5.69
N VAL A 171 -14.18 18.20 6.41
CA VAL A 171 -14.79 16.87 6.26
C VAL A 171 -15.47 16.72 4.90
N LEU A 172 -16.18 17.75 4.44
CA LEU A 172 -16.81 17.77 3.11
C LEU A 172 -15.79 17.66 1.99
N LEU A 173 -14.69 18.42 2.04
CA LEU A 173 -13.62 18.33 1.05
C LEU A 173 -12.95 16.94 1.03
N VAL A 174 -12.76 16.33 2.20
CA VAL A 174 -12.22 14.97 2.30
C VAL A 174 -13.20 13.94 1.74
N ALA A 175 -14.50 14.09 2.01
CA ALA A 175 -15.52 13.22 1.44
C ALA A 175 -15.58 13.32 -0.09
N VAL A 176 -15.46 14.54 -0.64
CA VAL A 176 -15.39 14.79 -2.09
C VAL A 176 -14.12 14.19 -2.68
N LEU A 177 -12.96 14.35 -2.04
CA LEU A 177 -11.70 13.73 -2.47
C LEU A 177 -11.78 12.20 -2.44
N LEU A 178 -12.36 11.62 -1.39
CA LEU A 178 -12.61 10.18 -1.29
C LEU A 178 -13.53 9.68 -2.40
N ALA A 179 -14.61 10.42 -2.69
CA ALA A 179 -15.53 10.09 -3.78
C ALA A 179 -14.86 10.18 -5.16
N MET A 180 -14.03 11.20 -5.39
CA MET A 180 -13.24 11.32 -6.62
C MET A 180 -12.23 10.17 -6.77
N TRP A 181 -11.55 9.80 -5.69
CA TRP A 181 -10.64 8.64 -5.70
C TRP A 181 -11.38 7.32 -5.94
N PHE A 182 -12.54 7.14 -5.31
CA PHE A 182 -13.38 5.96 -5.54
C PHE A 182 -13.82 5.87 -7.01
N ALA A 183 -14.29 6.99 -7.58
CA ALA A 183 -14.66 7.08 -8.99
C ALA A 183 -13.48 6.79 -9.92
N ALA A 184 -12.29 7.32 -9.62
CA ALA A 184 -11.07 7.07 -10.38
C ALA A 184 -10.61 5.60 -10.35
N ILE A 185 -10.86 4.88 -9.25
CA ILE A 185 -10.53 3.45 -9.13
C ILE A 185 -11.56 2.59 -9.87
N VAL A 186 -12.84 2.89 -9.75
CA VAL A 186 -13.91 2.16 -10.45
C VAL A 186 -13.86 2.40 -11.96
N SER A 187 -13.35 3.55 -12.41
CA SER A 187 -13.16 3.85 -13.82
C SER A 187 -11.94 3.18 -14.45
N ILE A 188 -11.02 2.59 -13.66
CA ILE A 188 -9.93 1.77 -14.20
C ILE A 188 -10.58 0.60 -14.94
N PRO A 189 -10.40 0.48 -16.27
CA PRO A 189 -10.99 -0.62 -17.01
C PRO A 189 -10.56 -1.94 -16.38
N ARG A 190 -11.53 -2.82 -16.05
CA ARG A 190 -11.27 -4.23 -15.72
C ARG A 190 -10.75 -5.02 -16.94
N SER A 191 -9.94 -4.38 -17.78
CA SER A 191 -9.48 -4.84 -19.09
C SER A 191 -8.42 -5.93 -19.03
N ILE A 192 -8.14 -6.48 -17.85
CA ILE A 192 -7.44 -7.76 -17.78
C ILE A 192 -8.46 -8.83 -18.14
N ASP A 193 -8.67 -9.01 -19.45
CA ASP A 193 -9.18 -10.27 -19.97
C ASP A 193 -8.29 -11.37 -19.39
N ASN A 194 -8.84 -12.18 -18.50
CA ASN A 194 -8.13 -13.28 -17.89
C ASN A 194 -7.48 -14.13 -18.99
N TYR A 195 -6.15 -14.30 -18.95
CA TYR A 195 -5.46 -15.27 -19.79
C TYR A 195 -6.14 -16.67 -19.70
N HIS A 196 -6.65 -16.99 -18.50
CA HIS A 196 -7.45 -18.19 -18.23
C HIS A 196 -8.80 -18.25 -18.98
N SER A 197 -9.48 -17.13 -19.26
CA SER A 197 -10.75 -17.16 -19.99
C SER A 197 -10.54 -17.34 -21.49
N LYS A 198 -9.45 -16.80 -22.05
CA LYS A 198 -9.12 -16.93 -23.49
C LYS A 198 -8.62 -18.33 -23.88
N HIS A 199 -7.98 -19.07 -22.97
CA HIS A 199 -7.39 -20.38 -23.29
C HIS A 199 -8.21 -21.61 -22.86
N HIS A 200 -9.24 -21.46 -22.01
CA HIS A 200 -10.12 -22.57 -21.60
C HIS A 200 -11.55 -22.49 -22.15
N GLY A 201 -11.93 -21.42 -22.84
CA GLY A 201 -13.27 -21.27 -23.44
C GLY A 201 -13.48 -21.96 -24.79
N GLY A 202 -12.43 -22.50 -25.42
CA GLY A 202 -12.48 -23.06 -26.77
C GLY A 202 -12.69 -24.59 -26.86
N ALA A 203 -12.83 -25.30 -25.75
CA ALA A 203 -12.85 -26.77 -25.74
C ALA A 203 -14.25 -27.40 -25.70
N HIS A 204 -15.33 -26.61 -25.83
CA HIS A 204 -16.71 -27.10 -25.82
C HIS A 204 -17.52 -26.57 -27.00
N GLY A 205 -17.06 -26.85 -28.22
CA GLY A 205 -17.74 -26.41 -29.42
C GLY A 205 -17.35 -27.18 -30.67
N GLU A 206 -17.31 -28.51 -30.60
CA GLU A 206 -17.51 -29.44 -31.73
C GLU A 206 -18.22 -30.70 -31.24
#